data_AF-A0A3A0F0W3-F1
#
_entry.id   AF-A0A3A0F0W3-F1
#
_cell.length_a   1.000
_cell.length_b   1.000
_cell.length_c   1.000
_cell.angle_alpha   90.00
_cell.angle_beta   90.00
_cell.angle_gamma   90.00
#
_symmetry.space_group_name_H-M   'P 1'
#
loop_
_entity.id
_entity.type
_entity.pdbx_description
1 polymer ?
#
loop_
_entity_poly.entity_id
_entity_poly.type
_entity_poly.pdbx_seq_one_letter_code
_entity_poly.pdbx_strand_id
1 'polypeptide(L)'
;MGHLLVHATHECVGERARAEVVAREAGAALECLDGADVAIVDPPRKGLDAPLAAALAAAPPARVVYVSCDLASFRRDAALLLGGGRLRLALLEAWAMFPNTEHVETLARFDRA
;
A
#
# COMPACT_ATOMS: atom_id res chain seq x y z
N MET A 1 -13.64 6.61 7.13
CA MET A 1 -13.91 7.81 6.31
C MET A 1 -12.59 8.38 5.85
N GLY A 2 -12.24 8.13 4.59
CA GLY A 2 -11.04 8.67 3.94
C GLY A 2 -10.11 7.59 3.41
N HIS A 3 -10.51 6.87 2.35
CA HIS A 3 -9.57 6.17 1.49
C HIS A 3 -9.70 6.80 0.09
N LEU A 4 -8.67 7.53 -0.30
CA LEU A 4 -8.48 8.03 -1.66
C LEU A 4 -7.57 7.02 -2.35
N LEU A 5 -8.10 6.29 -3.33
CA LEU A 5 -7.27 5.46 -4.18
C LEU A 5 -6.89 6.29 -5.41
N VAL A 6 -5.59 6.55 -5.57
CA VAL A 6 -5.02 7.19 -6.78
C VAL A 6 -4.47 6.07 -7.65
N HIS A 7 -5.12 5.81 -8.78
CA HIS A 7 -4.61 4.90 -9.80
C HIS A 7 -3.86 5.73 -10.86
N ALA A 8 -2.59 5.40 -11.11
CA ALA A 8 -1.76 6.03 -12.12
C ALA A 8 -1.49 5.02 -13.23
N THR A 9 -2.00 5.28 -14.44
CA THR A 9 -1.70 4.49 -15.63
C THR A 9 -0.46 5.05 -16.33
N HIS A 10 0.39 4.17 -16.84
CA HIS A 10 1.67 4.53 -17.46
C HIS A 10 1.51 5.36 -18.74
N GLU A 11 2.08 6.57 -18.71
CA GLU A 11 2.93 7.17 -19.76
C GLU A 11 3.69 8.34 -19.10
N CYS A 12 5.01 8.22 -18.91
CA CYS A 12 5.76 9.27 -18.21
C CYS A 12 7.23 9.35 -18.68
N VAL A 13 7.43 9.95 -19.85
CA VAL A 13 8.51 10.91 -20.14
C VAL A 13 7.95 11.92 -21.15
N GLY A 14 7.52 13.10 -20.69
CA GLY A 14 7.15 14.23 -21.57
C GLY A 14 5.66 14.58 -21.72
N GLU A 15 4.74 13.76 -21.21
CA GLU A 15 3.29 14.05 -21.22
C GLU A 15 2.72 14.10 -19.79
N ARG A 16 1.62 14.86 -19.61
CA ARG A 16 0.98 15.05 -18.29
C ARG A 16 0.53 13.70 -17.75
N ALA A 17 0.97 13.35 -16.54
CA ALA A 17 0.49 12.16 -15.84
C ALA A 17 -1.04 12.18 -15.76
N ARG A 18 -1.69 11.11 -16.22
CA ARG A 18 -3.14 10.91 -16.03
C ARG A 18 -3.36 10.41 -14.61
N ALA A 19 -4.21 11.11 -13.87
CA ALA A 19 -4.62 10.71 -12.54
C ALA A 19 -6.13 10.48 -12.56
N GLU A 20 -6.56 9.29 -12.14
CA GLU A 20 -7.97 9.00 -11.89
C GLU A 20 -8.19 8.89 -10.37
N VAL A 21 -9.27 9.52 -9.91
CA VAL A 21 -9.65 9.53 -8.50
C VAL A 21 -10.93 8.74 -8.32
N VAL A 22 -10.85 7.67 -7.55
CA VAL A 22 -12.00 6.84 -7.18
C VAL A 22 -12.33 7.06 -5.71
N ALA A 23 -13.43 7.77 -5.45
CA ALA A 23 -13.88 8.07 -4.09
C ALA A 23 -14.72 6.93 -3.51
N ARG A 24 -14.07 5.85 -3.07
CA ARG A 24 -14.71 4.63 -2.52
C ARG A 24 -13.87 4.06 -1.38
N GLU A 25 -14.47 3.19 -0.57
CA GLU A 25 -13.70 2.36 0.36
C GLU A 25 -12.76 1.44 -0.46
N ALA A 26 -11.51 1.30 -0.01
CA ALA A 26 -10.48 0.62 -0.82
C ALA A 26 -10.83 -0.84 -1.13
N GLY A 27 -11.45 -1.55 -0.19
CA GLY A 27 -11.98 -2.90 -0.41
C GLY A 27 -13.13 -3.02 -1.40
N ALA A 28 -13.76 -1.89 -1.74
CA ALA A 28 -14.80 -1.82 -2.75
C ALA A 28 -14.27 -1.37 -4.12
N ALA A 29 -12.98 -1.04 -4.24
CA ALA A 29 -12.35 -0.57 -5.47
C ALA A 29 -11.21 -1.50 -5.93
N LEU A 30 -11.39 -2.82 -5.74
CA LEU A 30 -10.36 -3.82 -6.05
C LEU A 30 -10.05 -3.91 -7.54
N GLU A 31 -11.00 -3.53 -8.40
CA GLU A 31 -10.82 -3.43 -9.85
C GLU A 31 -9.66 -2.49 -10.23
N CYS A 32 -9.32 -1.52 -9.37
CA CYS A 32 -8.20 -0.61 -9.61
C CYS A 32 -6.82 -1.26 -9.41
N LEU A 33 -6.76 -2.50 -8.92
CA LEU A 33 -5.53 -3.28 -8.89
C LEU A 33 -5.27 -3.99 -10.22
N ASP A 34 -6.29 -4.13 -11.08
CA ASP A 34 -6.15 -4.85 -12.34
C ASP A 34 -5.21 -4.08 -13.27
N GLY A 35 -4.12 -4.74 -13.69
CA GLY A 35 -3.10 -4.13 -14.53
C GLY A 35 -2.18 -3.13 -13.82
N ALA A 36 -2.31 -2.94 -12.50
CA ALA A 36 -1.41 -2.07 -11.75
C ALA A 36 -0.02 -2.70 -11.59
N ASP A 37 1.03 -1.96 -11.95
CA ASP A 37 2.42 -2.37 -11.69
C ASP A 37 2.81 -2.20 -10.21
N VAL A 38 2.27 -1.15 -9.58
CA VAL A 38 2.57 -0.76 -8.21
C VAL A 38 1.27 -0.41 -7.47
N ALA A 39 1.10 -0.95 -6.26
CA ALA A 39 0.11 -0.45 -5.31
C ALA A 39 0.82 0.34 -4.21
N ILE A 40 0.38 1.58 -3.96
CA ILE A 40 0.83 2.37 -2.81
C ILE A 40 -0.33 2.43 -1.82
N VAL A 41 -0.10 2.02 -0.58
CA VAL A 41 -1.11 1.97 0.47
C VAL A 41 -0.64 2.78 1.68
N ASP A 42 -1.48 3.72 2.11
CA ASP A 42 -1.31 4.54 3.31
C ASP A 42 -2.57 4.41 4.18
N PRO A 43 -2.77 3.26 4.84
CA PRO A 43 -3.94 3.04 5.65
C PRO A 43 -3.91 3.86 6.96
N PRO A 44 -5.09 4.13 7.56
CA PRO A 44 -5.19 4.68 8.90
C PRO A 44 -4.58 3.72 9.93
N ARG A 45 -4.41 4.16 11.19
CA ARG A 45 -3.82 3.37 12.29
C ARG A 45 -4.43 1.98 12.54
N LYS A 46 -5.65 1.69 12.05
CA LYS A 46 -6.23 0.35 12.12
C LYS A 46 -5.58 -0.64 11.14
N GLY A 47 -4.79 -0.17 10.17
CA GLY A 47 -4.19 -0.94 9.08
C GLY A 47 -5.09 -1.02 7.84
N LEU A 48 -4.70 -1.90 6.92
CA LEU A 48 -5.37 -2.12 5.65
C LEU A 48 -6.84 -2.50 5.84
N ASP A 49 -7.64 -2.06 4.87
CA ASP A 49 -8.95 -2.64 4.66
C ASP A 49 -8.83 -4.16 4.38
N ALA A 50 -9.66 -4.97 5.02
CA ALA A 50 -9.50 -6.43 5.02
C ALA A 50 -9.65 -7.05 3.61
N PRO A 51 -10.69 -6.71 2.82
CA PRO A 51 -10.75 -7.09 1.41
C PRO A 51 -9.51 -6.69 0.60
N LEU A 52 -8.98 -5.47 0.79
CA LEU A 52 -7.76 -5.03 0.11
C LEU A 52 -6.54 -5.86 0.50
N ALA A 53 -6.34 -6.11 1.80
CA ALA A 53 -5.23 -6.93 2.29
C ALA A 53 -5.28 -8.36 1.71
N ALA A 54 -6.48 -8.96 1.66
CA ALA A 54 -6.68 -10.28 1.06
C ALA A 54 -6.38 -10.28 -0.45
N ALA A 55 -6.83 -9.25 -1.17
CA ALA A 55 -6.56 -9.11 -2.61
C ALA A 55 -5.06 -8.98 -2.90
N LEU A 56 -4.36 -8.12 -2.17
CA LEU A 56 -2.91 -7.93 -2.29
C LEU A 56 -2.13 -9.20 -1.93
N ALA A 57 -2.57 -9.97 -0.93
CA ALA A 57 -1.93 -11.24 -0.57
C ALA A 57 -2.18 -12.34 -1.61
N ALA A 58 -3.35 -12.37 -2.24
CA ALA A 58 -3.73 -13.40 -3.21
C ALA A 58 -3.15 -13.17 -4.61
N ALA A 59 -3.19 -11.93 -5.10
CA ALA A 59 -2.75 -11.54 -6.43
C ALA A 59 -2.07 -10.16 -6.38
N PRO A 60 -0.89 -10.06 -5.74
CA PRO A 60 -0.20 -8.77 -5.60
C PRO A 60 0.18 -8.22 -6.97
N PRO A 61 0.23 -6.88 -7.17
CA PRO A 61 0.97 -6.26 -8.29
C PRO A 61 2.47 -6.61 -8.24
N ALA A 62 3.29 -6.10 -9.16
CA ALA A 62 4.73 -6.35 -9.13
C ALA A 62 5.39 -5.79 -7.86
N ARG A 63 4.81 -4.71 -7.31
CA ARG A 63 5.28 -4.05 -6.09
C ARG A 63 4.13 -3.51 -5.24
N VAL A 64 4.26 -3.65 -3.92
CA VAL A 64 3.42 -2.97 -2.94
C VAL A 64 4.30 -2.06 -2.09
N VAL A 65 3.97 -0.77 -2.02
CA VAL A 65 4.59 0.21 -1.11
C VAL A 65 3.60 0.49 0.00
N TYR A 66 3.99 0.22 1.24
CA TYR A 66 3.17 0.43 2.42
C TYR A 66 3.76 1.57 3.23
N VAL A 67 2.96 2.59 3.51
CA VAL A 67 3.27 3.68 4.45
C VAL A 67 2.45 3.47 5.72
N SER A 68 3.06 3.57 6.90
CA SER A 68 2.33 3.40 8.16
C SER A 68 2.85 4.28 9.28
N CYS A 69 1.92 4.91 10.00
CA CYS A 69 2.17 5.61 11.26
C CYS A 69 2.02 4.73 12.51
N ASP A 70 1.66 3.45 12.35
CA ASP A 70 1.41 2.51 13.45
C ASP A 70 2.08 1.14 13.21
N LEU A 71 3.13 0.87 13.99
CA LEU A 71 3.96 -0.33 13.80
C LEU A 71 3.20 -1.64 14.08
N ALA A 72 2.17 -1.61 14.95
CA ALA A 72 1.42 -2.80 15.33
C ALA A 72 0.51 -3.29 14.19
N SER A 73 -0.26 -2.39 13.59
CA SER A 73 -1.07 -2.66 12.42
C SER A 73 -0.20 -3.02 11.20
N PHE A 74 0.89 -2.30 10.96
CA PHE A 74 1.87 -2.66 9.92
C PHE A 74 2.37 -4.10 10.09
N ARG A 75 2.79 -4.50 11.29
CA ARG A 75 3.29 -5.87 11.55
C ARG A 75 2.26 -6.95 11.22
N ARG A 76 1.01 -6.74 11.63
CA ARG A 76 -0.08 -7.68 11.35
C ARG A 76 -0.34 -7.78 9.85
N ASP A 77 -0.42 -6.66 9.16
CA ASP A 77 -0.70 -6.62 7.73
C ASP A 77 0.48 -7.20 6.92
N ALA A 78 1.72 -6.89 7.30
CA ALA A 78 2.92 -7.46 6.69
C ALA A 78 2.96 -8.99 6.83
N ALA A 79 2.56 -9.54 7.98
CA ALA A 79 2.46 -10.98 8.17
C ALA A 79 1.44 -11.62 7.21
N LEU A 80 0.30 -10.96 6.97
CA LEU A 80 -0.70 -11.40 5.99
C LEU A 80 -0.15 -11.36 4.56
N LEU A 81 0.48 -10.26 4.17
CA LEU A 81 1.05 -10.07 2.83
C LEU A 81 2.18 -11.06 2.52
N LEU A 82 3.00 -11.39 3.51
CA LEU A 82 4.11 -12.33 3.38
C LEU A 82 3.68 -13.80 3.50
N GLY A 83 2.60 -14.09 4.24
CA GLY A 83 2.19 -15.45 4.59
C GLY A 83 1.87 -16.36 3.40
N GLY A 84 1.46 -15.78 2.27
CA GLY A 84 1.20 -16.52 1.03
C GLY A 84 2.43 -16.80 0.17
N GLY A 85 3.62 -16.28 0.53
CA GLY A 85 4.87 -16.46 -0.22
C GLY A 85 4.93 -15.77 -1.58
N ARG A 86 3.90 -14.99 -1.95
CA ARG A 86 3.83 -14.25 -3.24
C ARG A 86 4.53 -12.90 -3.21
N LEU A 87 4.77 -12.38 -2.01
CA LEU A 87 5.50 -11.13 -1.76
C LEU A 87 6.69 -11.43 -0.85
N ARG A 88 7.79 -10.71 -1.07
CA ARG A 88 8.93 -10.64 -0.15
C ARG A 88 9.13 -9.19 0.30
N LEU A 89 9.53 -9.00 1.55
CA LEU A 89 9.91 -7.68 2.06
C LEU A 89 11.29 -7.32 1.49
N ALA A 90 11.34 -6.30 0.64
CA ALA A 90 12.53 -5.86 -0.09
C ALA A 90 13.17 -4.60 0.51
N LEU A 91 12.42 -3.81 1.28
CA LEU A 91 12.89 -2.62 2.01
C LEU A 91 12.00 -2.40 3.24
N LEU A 92 12.59 -1.97 4.34
CA LEU A 92 11.88 -1.39 5.48
C LEU A 92 12.70 -0.23 6.04
N GLU A 93 12.10 0.95 6.06
CA GLU A 93 12.68 2.16 6.62
C GLU A 93 11.74 2.76 7.67
N ALA A 94 12.31 3.42 8.66
CA ALA A 94 11.58 4.13 9.71
C ALA A 94 12.05 5.58 9.77
N TRP A 95 11.09 6.49 9.93
CA TRP A 95 11.28 7.93 9.82
C TRP A 95 10.65 8.64 11.03
N ALA A 96 11.42 9.52 11.66
CA ALA A 96 10.93 10.41 12.72
C ALA A 96 10.40 11.70 12.11
N MET A 97 9.19 11.66 11.55
CA MET A 97 8.55 12.84 10.94
C MET A 97 7.98 13.83 11.97
N PHE A 98 7.76 13.37 13.21
CA PHE A 98 7.16 14.17 14.29
C PHE A 98 8.10 14.23 15.50
N PRO A 99 9.11 15.13 15.51
CA PRO A 99 10.05 15.26 16.60
C PRO A 99 9.37 15.48 17.94
N ASN A 100 9.96 14.94 19.01
CA ASN A 100 9.44 15.00 20.39
C ASN A 100 8.08 14.29 20.59
N THR A 101 7.75 13.31 19.73
CA THR A 101 6.60 12.41 19.92
C THR A 101 7.07 10.96 19.88
N GLU A 102 6.18 10.02 20.24
CA GLU A 102 6.41 8.58 20.05
C GLU A 102 6.09 8.11 18.62
N HIS A 103 5.66 9.00 17.72
CA HIS A 103 5.27 8.63 16.37
C HIS A 103 6.47 8.29 15.49
N VAL A 104 6.37 7.14 14.83
CA VAL A 104 7.32 6.66 13.84
C VAL A 104 6.54 6.33 12.58
N GLU A 105 6.96 6.92 11.48
CA GLU A 105 6.46 6.58 10.15
C GLU A 105 7.32 5.46 9.57
N THR A 106 6.70 4.47 8.96
CA THR A 106 7.39 3.35 8.32
C THR A 106 7.08 3.33 6.84
N LEU A 107 8.10 3.05 6.04
CA LEU A 107 7.98 2.80 4.61
C LEU A 107 8.48 1.39 4.35
N ALA A 108 7.59 0.53 3.86
CA ALA A 108 7.92 -0.83 3.50
C ALA A 108 7.69 -1.05 2.01
N ARG A 109 8.63 -1.72 1.35
CA ARG A 109 8.48 -2.14 -0.05
C ARG A 109 8.45 -3.66 -0.10
N PHE A 110 7.37 -4.19 -0.63
CA PHE A 110 7.23 -5.60 -0.95
C PHE A 110 7.35 -5.77 -2.46
N ASP A 111 8.21 -6.67 -2.91
CA ASP A 111 8.27 -7.07 -4.31
C ASP A 111 7.64 -8.45 -4.47
N ARG A 112 7.02 -8.69 -5.62
CA ARG A 112 6.54 -10.03 -5.98
C ARG A 112 7.71 -11.02 -5.94
N ALA A 113 7.48 -12.15 -5.26
CA ALA A 113 8.47 -13.20 -5.05
C ALA A 113 8.84 -13.90 -6.36
#